data_AF-A0A3L6FMF5-F1
#
_entry.id   AF-A0A3L6FMF5-F1
#
_cell.length_a   1.000
_cell.length_b   1.000
_cell.length_c   1.000
_cell.angle_alpha   90.00
_cell.angle_beta   90.00
_cell.angle_gamma   90.00
#
_symmetry.space_group_name_H-M   'P 1'
#
loop_
_entity.id
_entity.type
_entity.pdbx_description
1 polymer ?
#
loop_
_entity_poly.entity_id
_entity_poly.type
_entity_poly.pdbx_seq_one_letter_code
_entity_poly.pdbx_strand_id
1 'polypeptide(L)'
;MSLALQALRRSRPLVGFLPHSSPLSTSASPPDAHELLRIDRILTNPAAGGGGSLPSQSQQHPRAATDLHQLLRRAAGLTAAESASLLRRLPGAQPHPRLGRLLQELAGLGLPRGEVKAALASDQEGLLSMDPGEPSRLLDLLRDLRCREAVRDRILAHGALRAAVAARRRVELLHARGLSRHDALRVLAAEPRTMLYSPEDVERKLEFLVETMGFEVGWLVQYPEFLGVNLDRWIIPRHNVVEHLKSVGGLGDPVEMKHYVRLTRRRFYNMFVKPYPECERIFGGLVRERDEMARRRHPAGLWKLFKPAKHERTQEDVQNMKSLVGSLK
;
A
#
# COMPACT_ATOMS: atom_id res chain seq x y z
N MET A 1 16.89 25.36 43.39
CA MET A 1 15.96 24.35 43.94
C MET A 1 14.80 25.07 44.60
N SER A 2 13.60 24.57 44.35
CA SER A 2 12.34 24.85 45.06
C SER A 2 11.88 26.29 45.15
N LEU A 3 10.96 26.68 44.28
CA LEU A 3 9.67 27.20 44.72
C LEU A 3 8.60 26.76 43.72
N ALA A 4 8.16 25.52 43.90
CA ALA A 4 6.89 25.04 43.39
C ALA A 4 5.78 25.41 44.38
N LEU A 5 4.59 25.68 43.84
CA LEU A 5 3.28 25.51 44.48
C LEU A 5 2.86 26.56 45.52
N GLN A 6 2.12 27.57 45.07
CA GLN A 6 0.71 27.77 45.45
C GLN A 6 0.21 29.11 44.91
N ALA A 7 -0.76 29.06 43.99
CA ALA A 7 -1.97 29.88 43.97
C ALA A 7 -2.56 29.96 42.55
N LEU A 8 -3.16 28.86 42.11
CA LEU A 8 -4.32 28.94 41.24
C LEU A 8 -5.46 29.59 42.04
N ARG A 9 -5.89 30.80 41.67
CA ARG A 9 -7.31 31.19 41.70
C ARG A 9 -7.55 32.57 41.07
N ARG A 10 -8.37 32.54 40.02
CA ARG A 10 -9.21 33.62 39.46
C ARG A 10 -8.46 34.65 38.58
N SER A 11 -8.89 35.04 37.38
CA SER A 11 -9.91 34.58 36.42
C SER A 11 -9.89 35.55 35.23
N ARG A 12 -9.76 35.02 33.99
CA ARG A 12 -10.21 35.56 32.67
C ARG A 12 -9.55 36.87 32.15
N PRO A 13 -9.45 37.11 30.81
CA PRO A 13 -10.49 36.77 29.82
C PRO A 13 -10.06 36.39 28.37
N LEU A 14 -11.08 36.02 27.56
CA LEU A 14 -11.23 36.12 26.09
C LEU A 14 -10.29 35.37 25.12
N VAL A 15 -10.77 34.23 24.60
CA VAL A 15 -10.62 33.74 23.21
C VAL A 15 -11.84 32.83 22.98
N GLY A 16 -12.75 33.03 22.03
CA GLY A 16 -12.56 33.18 20.60
C GLY A 16 -13.25 31.97 19.95
N PHE A 17 -14.34 32.23 19.24
CA PHE A 17 -15.30 31.27 18.69
C PHE A 17 -14.66 30.09 17.93
N LEU A 18 -15.02 28.86 18.32
CA LEU A 18 -14.90 27.67 17.47
C LEU A 18 -16.10 27.65 16.52
N PRO A 19 -15.93 27.44 15.20
CA PRO A 19 -17.05 27.08 14.35
C PRO A 19 -17.39 25.60 14.53
N HIS A 20 -18.63 25.38 14.88
CA HIS A 20 -19.30 24.09 14.95
C HIS A 20 -19.22 23.33 13.63
N SER A 21 -18.97 22.03 13.74
CA SER A 21 -19.21 21.05 12.69
C SER A 21 -20.70 21.03 12.34
N SER A 22 -21.03 21.25 11.07
CA SER A 22 -22.34 20.91 10.52
C SER A 22 -22.15 20.09 9.24
N PRO A 23 -23.05 19.13 8.96
CA PRO A 23 -22.81 18.07 8.01
C PRO A 23 -23.14 18.57 6.59
N LEU A 24 -22.19 18.45 5.66
CA LEU A 24 -22.44 18.76 4.26
C LEU A 24 -22.71 17.47 3.48
N SER A 25 -23.99 17.35 3.14
CA SER A 25 -24.62 16.59 2.08
C SER A 25 -23.69 16.05 1.00
N THR A 26 -23.64 14.73 0.94
CA THR A 26 -23.03 13.91 -0.10
C THR A 26 -23.85 13.98 -1.39
N SER A 27 -23.29 14.50 -2.48
CA SER A 27 -23.79 14.26 -3.86
C SER A 27 -23.04 13.10 -4.53
N ALA A 28 -22.69 12.07 -3.77
CA ALA A 28 -22.11 10.84 -4.31
C ALA A 28 -23.10 9.71 -4.01
N SER A 29 -23.53 9.02 -5.06
CA SER A 29 -24.40 7.84 -4.96
C SER A 29 -23.86 6.88 -3.90
N PRO A 30 -24.72 6.36 -3.00
CA PRO A 30 -24.28 5.48 -1.93
C PRO A 30 -23.69 4.19 -2.52
N PRO A 31 -22.65 3.60 -1.88
CA PRO A 31 -22.19 2.28 -2.26
C PRO A 31 -23.33 1.27 -2.05
N ASP A 32 -23.48 0.34 -3.00
CA ASP A 32 -24.53 -0.67 -3.02
C ASP A 32 -24.67 -1.35 -1.66
N ALA A 33 -25.85 -1.26 -1.04
CA ALA A 33 -26.15 -1.90 0.25
C ALA A 33 -25.91 -3.42 0.20
N HIS A 34 -25.97 -4.01 -0.99
CA HIS A 34 -25.69 -5.42 -1.24
C HIS A 34 -24.20 -5.79 -1.10
N GLU A 35 -23.27 -4.85 -1.35
CA GLU A 35 -21.82 -5.07 -1.16
C GLU A 35 -21.44 -4.99 0.33
N LEU A 36 -22.09 -4.10 1.09
CA LEU A 36 -21.91 -4.02 2.54
C LEU A 36 -22.46 -5.26 3.25
N LEU A 37 -23.62 -5.78 2.81
CA LEU A 37 -24.20 -7.02 3.33
C LEU A 37 -23.40 -8.28 2.91
N ARG A 38 -22.72 -8.27 1.76
CA ARG A 38 -21.79 -9.35 1.37
C ARG A 38 -20.55 -9.42 2.24
N ILE A 39 -19.95 -8.26 2.54
CA ILE A 39 -18.79 -8.18 3.41
C ILE A 39 -19.19 -8.56 4.85
N ASP A 40 -20.35 -8.12 5.31
CA ASP A 40 -20.87 -8.45 6.65
C ASP A 40 -21.16 -9.96 6.81
N ARG A 41 -21.68 -10.62 5.77
CA ARG A 41 -21.95 -12.07 5.76
C ARG A 41 -20.69 -12.94 5.76
N ILE A 42 -19.54 -12.41 5.31
CA ILE A 42 -18.23 -13.09 5.42
C ILE A 42 -17.69 -12.98 6.86
N LEU A 43 -18.12 -11.98 7.63
CA LEU A 43 -17.56 -11.65 8.94
C LEU A 43 -18.38 -12.18 10.13
N THR A 44 -19.65 -12.55 9.98
CA THR A 44 -20.58 -12.80 11.10
C THR A 44 -21.17 -14.22 11.17
N ASN A 45 -20.35 -15.27 11.05
CA ASN A 45 -20.80 -16.62 11.43
C ASN A 45 -19.92 -17.21 12.55
N PRO A 46 -20.28 -17.00 13.83
CA PRO A 46 -19.68 -17.74 14.93
C PRO A 46 -20.36 -19.11 14.98
N ALA A 47 -19.60 -20.18 14.75
CA ALA A 47 -20.08 -21.53 14.99
C ALA A 47 -20.38 -21.72 16.49
N ALA A 48 -21.66 -21.60 16.86
CA ALA A 48 -22.20 -22.07 18.13
C ALA A 48 -22.80 -23.47 17.93
N GLY A 49 -22.39 -24.42 18.76
CA GLY A 49 -23.07 -25.71 18.91
C GLY A 49 -22.14 -26.88 19.24
N GLY A 50 -22.01 -27.21 20.52
CA GLY A 50 -21.41 -28.48 20.96
C GLY A 50 -20.84 -28.44 22.38
N GLY A 51 -21.71 -28.35 23.39
CA GLY A 51 -21.33 -28.57 24.79
C GLY A 51 -21.02 -30.05 25.06
N GLY A 52 -20.05 -30.30 25.93
CA GLY A 52 -19.64 -31.63 26.38
C GLY A 52 -18.48 -31.56 27.36
N SER A 53 -18.85 -31.50 28.64
CA SER A 53 -18.10 -31.86 29.87
C SER A 53 -16.65 -32.37 29.76
N LEU A 54 -15.77 -31.76 30.59
CA LEU A 54 -14.47 -32.28 31.01
C LEU A 54 -14.55 -33.74 31.54
N PRO A 55 -13.42 -34.46 31.49
CA PRO A 55 -12.74 -34.69 32.77
C PRO A 55 -11.23 -34.40 32.73
N SER A 56 -10.77 -33.99 33.90
CA SER A 56 -9.38 -33.85 34.33
C SER A 56 -8.57 -35.11 34.04
N GLN A 57 -7.36 -34.96 33.51
CA GLN A 57 -6.16 -35.67 33.99
C GLN A 57 -4.89 -35.15 33.31
N SER A 58 -4.04 -34.59 34.15
CA SER A 58 -2.62 -34.33 33.94
C SER A 58 -1.87 -35.61 33.59
N GLN A 59 -1.22 -35.62 32.42
CA GLN A 59 0.01 -36.37 32.02
C GLN A 59 -0.05 -36.69 30.52
N GLN A 60 0.58 -35.88 29.64
CA GLN A 60 0.87 -36.26 28.23
C GLN A 60 1.83 -35.26 27.53
N HIS A 61 3.13 -35.37 27.79
CA HIS A 61 4.19 -34.70 27.00
C HIS A 61 5.17 -35.76 26.48
N PRO A 62 4.76 -36.55 25.46
CA PRO A 62 5.54 -36.60 24.20
C PRO A 62 4.71 -36.77 22.91
N ARG A 63 3.40 -37.07 22.97
CA ARG A 63 2.57 -37.42 21.78
C ARG A 63 2.12 -36.22 20.94
N ALA A 64 1.81 -35.09 21.56
CA ALA A 64 1.38 -33.89 20.84
C ALA A 64 2.50 -33.28 19.96
N ALA A 65 3.76 -33.48 20.32
CA ALA A 65 4.90 -33.00 19.54
C ALA A 65 5.09 -33.83 18.25
N THR A 66 4.92 -35.16 18.32
CA THR A 66 4.96 -36.06 17.17
C THR A 66 3.88 -35.72 16.13
N ASP A 67 2.68 -35.33 16.57
CA ASP A 67 1.61 -34.87 15.67
C ASP A 67 2.02 -33.60 14.91
N LEU A 68 2.70 -32.68 15.58
CA LEU A 68 3.13 -31.42 14.97
C LEU A 68 4.25 -31.62 13.94
N HIS A 69 5.22 -32.49 14.24
CA HIS A 69 6.25 -32.88 13.26
C HIS A 69 5.62 -33.55 12.02
N GLN A 70 4.60 -34.39 12.20
CA GLN A 70 3.88 -35.01 11.09
C GLN A 70 3.08 -33.98 10.28
N LEU A 71 2.42 -33.02 10.94
CA LEU A 71 1.70 -31.92 10.29
C LEU A 71 2.63 -30.99 9.51
N LEU A 72 3.79 -30.63 10.05
CA LEU A 72 4.81 -29.84 9.35
C LEU A 72 5.39 -30.58 8.14
N ARG A 73 5.61 -31.90 8.27
CA ARG A 73 6.01 -32.74 7.13
C ARG A 73 4.93 -32.78 6.06
N ARG A 74 3.66 -32.89 6.45
CA ARG A 74 2.52 -32.91 5.52
C ARG A 74 2.31 -31.58 4.83
N ALA A 75 2.38 -30.46 5.56
CA ALA A 75 2.13 -29.11 5.06
C ALA A 75 3.29 -28.56 4.21
N ALA A 76 4.53 -28.72 4.68
CA ALA A 76 5.70 -28.05 4.08
C ALA A 76 6.79 -29.03 3.58
N GLY A 77 6.62 -30.34 3.75
CA GLY A 77 7.64 -31.32 3.37
C GLY A 77 8.93 -31.23 4.20
N LEU A 78 8.86 -30.65 5.40
CA LEU A 78 10.03 -30.45 6.27
C LEU A 78 10.58 -31.78 6.78
N THR A 79 11.90 -31.86 6.89
CA THR A 79 12.57 -32.99 7.56
C THR A 79 12.33 -32.93 9.08
N ALA A 80 12.55 -34.06 9.77
CA ALA A 80 12.43 -34.12 11.22
C ALA A 80 13.38 -33.12 11.92
N ALA A 81 14.59 -32.94 11.39
CA ALA A 81 15.58 -32.00 11.91
C ALA A 81 15.17 -30.53 11.68
N GLU A 82 14.69 -30.19 10.48
CA GLU A 82 14.22 -28.84 10.16
C GLU A 82 13.01 -28.45 11.02
N SER A 83 12.03 -29.35 11.16
CA SER A 83 10.86 -29.12 12.03
C SER A 83 11.24 -28.97 13.50
N ALA A 84 12.19 -29.76 14.02
CA ALA A 84 12.71 -29.58 15.37
C ALA A 84 13.44 -28.25 15.57
N SER A 85 14.20 -27.80 14.57
CA SER A 85 14.87 -26.49 14.60
C SER A 85 13.86 -25.34 14.61
N LEU A 86 12.81 -25.42 13.78
CA LEU A 86 11.75 -24.41 13.73
C LEU A 86 10.99 -24.29 15.05
N LEU A 87 10.60 -25.42 15.64
CA LEU A 87 9.87 -25.44 16.91
C LEU A 87 10.72 -24.93 18.09
N ARG A 88 12.03 -25.14 18.05
CA ARG A 88 12.95 -24.61 19.07
C ARG A 88 13.10 -23.08 19.01
N ARG A 89 12.97 -22.48 17.83
CA ARG A 89 13.11 -21.03 17.62
C ARG A 89 11.87 -20.24 18.04
N LEU A 90 10.74 -20.90 18.30
CA LEU A 90 9.51 -20.23 18.70
C LEU A 90 9.54 -19.92 20.21
N PRO A 91 9.44 -18.65 20.62
CA PRO A 91 9.27 -18.30 22.03
C PRO A 91 7.85 -18.71 22.45
N GLY A 92 7.74 -19.66 23.38
CA GLY A 92 6.44 -20.15 23.89
C GLY A 92 6.02 -21.53 23.38
N ALA A 93 6.94 -22.50 23.36
CA ALA A 93 6.73 -23.90 22.99
C ALA A 93 5.81 -24.66 23.97
N GLN A 94 4.53 -24.27 24.06
CA GLN A 94 3.48 -25.22 24.38
C GLN A 94 2.82 -25.66 23.07
N PRO A 95 2.51 -26.95 22.89
CA PRO A 95 1.72 -27.44 21.76
C PRO A 95 0.29 -26.90 21.93
N HIS A 96 0.06 -25.67 21.50
CA HIS A 96 -1.27 -25.10 21.51
C HIS A 96 -2.08 -25.73 20.38
N PRO A 97 -3.31 -26.21 20.64
CA PRO A 97 -4.18 -26.81 19.62
C PRO A 97 -4.44 -25.86 18.44
N ARG A 98 -4.29 -24.54 18.65
CA ARG A 98 -4.32 -23.51 17.62
C ARG A 98 -3.32 -23.77 16.49
N LEU A 99 -2.07 -24.10 16.83
CA LEU A 99 -1.01 -24.29 15.84
C LEU A 99 -1.25 -25.57 15.01
N GLY A 100 -1.71 -26.64 15.67
CA GLY A 100 -2.12 -27.87 14.97
C GLY A 100 -3.23 -27.61 13.95
N ARG A 101 -4.26 -26.82 14.33
CA ARG A 101 -5.35 -26.42 13.43
C ARG A 101 -4.87 -25.58 12.26
N LEU A 102 -3.99 -24.59 12.50
CA LEU A 102 -3.42 -23.76 11.45
C LEU A 102 -2.60 -24.58 10.45
N LEU A 103 -1.74 -25.49 10.92
CA LEU A 103 -0.95 -26.35 10.03
C LEU A 103 -1.82 -27.34 9.24
N GLN A 104 -2.91 -27.82 9.85
CA GLN A 104 -3.89 -28.65 9.16
C GLN A 104 -4.62 -27.85 8.06
N GLU A 105 -4.98 -26.59 8.34
CA GLU A 105 -5.54 -25.67 7.33
C GLU A 105 -4.54 -25.42 6.21
N LEU A 106 -3.29 -25.07 6.50
CA LEU A 106 -2.25 -24.87 5.49
C LEU A 106 -2.04 -26.12 4.62
N ALA A 107 -2.10 -27.32 5.21
CA ALA A 107 -2.07 -28.57 4.46
C ALA A 107 -3.32 -28.82 3.60
N GLY A 108 -4.47 -28.24 3.99
CA GLY A 108 -5.75 -28.33 3.28
C GLY A 108 -5.93 -27.31 2.16
N LEU A 109 -5.18 -26.20 2.17
CA LEU A 109 -5.24 -25.13 1.15
C LEU A 109 -4.67 -25.54 -0.22
N GLY A 110 -4.10 -26.74 -0.35
CA GLY A 110 -3.59 -27.27 -1.62
C GLY A 110 -2.38 -26.53 -2.18
N LEU A 111 -1.70 -25.72 -1.36
CA LEU A 111 -0.50 -25.00 -1.76
C LEU A 111 0.68 -25.96 -1.99
N PRO A 112 1.59 -25.66 -2.93
CA PRO A 112 2.77 -26.48 -3.14
C PRO A 112 3.64 -26.46 -1.87
N ARG A 113 4.08 -27.64 -1.42
CA ARG A 113 4.87 -27.80 -0.18
C ARG A 113 6.12 -26.90 -0.15
N GLY A 114 6.74 -26.69 -1.32
CA GLY A 114 7.89 -25.80 -1.48
C GLY A 114 7.58 -24.32 -1.18
N GLU A 115 6.38 -23.86 -1.49
CA GLU A 115 5.94 -22.49 -1.17
C GLU A 115 5.71 -22.32 0.33
N VAL A 116 5.09 -23.31 0.99
CA VAL A 116 4.92 -23.31 2.45
C VAL A 116 6.28 -23.34 3.15
N LYS A 117 7.23 -24.14 2.65
CA LYS A 117 8.61 -24.17 3.15
C LYS A 117 9.32 -22.82 2.96
N ALA A 118 9.18 -22.19 1.80
CA ALA A 118 9.78 -20.89 1.50
C ALA A 118 9.18 -19.76 2.37
N ALA A 119 7.87 -19.81 2.63
CA ALA A 119 7.19 -18.88 3.51
C ALA A 119 7.67 -19.01 4.96
N LEU A 120 7.76 -20.25 5.48
CA LEU A 120 8.30 -20.53 6.81
C LEU A 120 9.76 -20.10 6.96
N ALA A 121 10.57 -20.24 5.90
CA ALA A 121 11.97 -19.79 5.92
C ALA A 121 12.10 -18.26 5.90
N SER A 122 11.14 -17.54 5.30
CA SER A 122 11.18 -16.09 5.15
C SER A 122 10.59 -15.34 6.35
N ASP A 123 9.39 -15.72 6.80
CA ASP A 123 8.69 -15.08 7.92
C ASP A 123 7.99 -16.14 8.79
N GLN A 124 8.81 -16.82 9.59
CA GLN A 124 8.37 -17.87 10.51
C GLN A 124 7.36 -17.33 11.54
N GLU A 125 7.67 -16.19 12.16
CA GLU A 125 6.84 -15.61 13.23
C GLU A 125 5.53 -15.05 12.68
N GLY A 126 5.57 -14.39 11.52
CA GLY A 126 4.39 -13.81 10.88
C GLY A 126 3.38 -14.86 10.43
N LEU A 127 3.85 -16.02 9.93
CA LEU A 127 2.98 -17.11 9.50
C LEU A 127 2.40 -17.89 10.69
N LEU A 128 3.22 -18.21 11.70
CA LEU A 128 2.80 -19.04 12.83
C LEU A 128 2.02 -18.26 13.91
N SER A 129 2.10 -16.94 13.90
CA SER A 129 1.24 -16.08 14.73
C SER A 129 -0.18 -15.93 14.17
N MET A 130 -0.47 -16.41 12.95
CA MET A 130 -1.81 -16.31 12.35
C MET A 130 -2.85 -17.13 13.12
N ASP A 131 -4.07 -16.62 13.12
CA ASP A 131 -5.20 -17.38 13.61
C ASP A 131 -5.75 -18.33 12.53
N PRO A 132 -6.28 -19.50 12.90
CA PRO A 132 -6.91 -20.40 11.94
C PRO A 132 -8.07 -19.68 11.23
N GLY A 133 -8.11 -19.80 9.90
CA GLY A 133 -9.03 -19.11 8.99
C GLY A 133 -8.51 -17.77 8.45
N GLU A 134 -7.47 -17.17 9.03
CA GLU A 134 -6.83 -16.00 8.44
C GLU A 134 -6.11 -16.27 7.12
N PRO A 135 -5.34 -17.37 6.95
CA PRO A 135 -4.60 -17.57 5.70
C PRO A 135 -5.54 -17.81 4.52
N SER A 136 -6.65 -18.54 4.71
CA SER A 136 -7.70 -18.68 3.70
C SER A 136 -8.29 -17.32 3.31
N ARG A 137 -8.73 -16.50 4.28
CA ARG A 137 -9.29 -15.17 4.03
C ARG A 137 -8.33 -14.26 3.26
N LEU A 138 -7.04 -14.26 3.60
CA LEU A 138 -6.05 -13.43 2.91
C LEU A 138 -5.75 -13.96 1.50
N LEU A 139 -5.76 -15.26 1.28
CA LEU A 139 -5.61 -15.83 -0.07
C LEU A 139 -6.80 -15.50 -0.96
N ASP A 140 -8.02 -15.55 -0.42
CA ASP A 140 -9.22 -15.14 -1.15
C ASP A 140 -9.17 -13.64 -1.48
N LEU A 141 -8.78 -12.80 -0.52
CA LEU A 141 -8.53 -11.38 -0.78
C LEU A 141 -7.53 -11.17 -1.93
N LEU A 142 -6.40 -11.90 -1.94
CA LEU A 142 -5.40 -11.81 -2.99
C LEU A 142 -5.93 -12.23 -4.37
N ARG A 143 -6.83 -13.22 -4.42
CA ARG A 143 -7.49 -13.64 -5.67
C ARG A 143 -8.42 -12.55 -6.19
N ASP A 144 -9.13 -11.88 -5.29
CA ASP A 144 -10.13 -10.86 -5.57
C ASP A 144 -9.56 -9.46 -5.83
N LEU A 145 -8.25 -9.25 -5.63
CA LEU A 145 -7.59 -7.96 -5.87
C LEU A 145 -7.76 -7.48 -7.33
N ARG A 146 -8.54 -6.42 -7.54
CA ARG A 146 -8.69 -5.80 -8.88
C ARG A 146 -7.52 -4.87 -9.19
N CYS A 147 -6.36 -5.45 -9.50
CA CYS A 147 -5.14 -4.72 -9.85
C CYS A 147 -4.62 -5.06 -11.25
N ARG A 148 -3.70 -4.23 -11.76
CA ARG A 148 -3.00 -4.49 -13.03
C ARG A 148 -2.25 -5.81 -12.92
N GLU A 149 -2.26 -6.62 -13.98
CA GLU A 149 -1.58 -7.92 -14.03
C GLU A 149 -0.10 -7.81 -13.62
N ALA A 150 0.63 -6.83 -14.16
CA ALA A 150 2.03 -6.60 -13.78
C ALA A 150 2.26 -6.25 -12.30
N VAL A 151 1.25 -5.76 -11.58
CA VAL A 151 1.33 -5.56 -10.12
C VAL A 151 1.03 -6.87 -9.41
N ARG A 152 0.00 -7.59 -9.85
CA ARG A 152 -0.37 -8.92 -9.34
C ARG A 152 0.80 -9.90 -9.44
N ASP A 153 1.44 -9.98 -10.61
CA ASP A 153 2.56 -10.88 -10.86
C ASP A 153 3.75 -10.59 -9.95
N ARG A 154 4.03 -9.31 -9.70
CA ARG A 154 5.11 -8.92 -8.78
C ARG A 154 4.80 -9.25 -7.32
N ILE A 155 3.54 -9.12 -6.90
CA ILE A 155 3.12 -9.49 -5.55
C ILE A 155 3.22 -11.01 -5.38
N LEU A 156 2.76 -11.77 -6.37
CA LEU A 156 2.72 -13.23 -6.35
C LEU A 156 4.03 -13.91 -6.79
N ALA A 157 5.04 -13.15 -7.22
CA ALA A 157 6.32 -13.67 -7.72
C ALA A 157 7.03 -14.61 -6.73
N HIS A 158 6.76 -14.44 -5.44
CA HIS A 158 7.36 -15.22 -4.37
C HIS A 158 6.40 -16.24 -3.73
N GLY A 159 5.21 -16.42 -4.29
CA GLY A 159 4.15 -17.28 -3.76
C GLY A 159 3.02 -16.50 -3.10
N ALA A 160 1.81 -17.04 -3.23
CA ALA A 160 0.59 -16.48 -2.65
C ALA A 160 0.62 -16.47 -1.12
N LEU A 161 1.20 -17.49 -0.47
CA LEU A 161 1.29 -17.53 0.99
C LEU A 161 2.23 -16.46 1.54
N ARG A 162 3.36 -16.21 0.86
CA ARG A 162 4.27 -15.11 1.23
C ARG A 162 3.61 -13.75 1.05
N ALA A 163 2.87 -13.58 -0.05
CA ALA A 163 2.07 -12.39 -0.26
C ALA A 163 0.99 -12.20 0.82
N ALA A 164 0.34 -13.29 1.29
CA ALA A 164 -0.66 -13.23 2.35
C ALA A 164 -0.04 -12.82 3.69
N VAL A 165 1.12 -13.37 4.05
CA VAL A 165 1.85 -12.94 5.26
C VAL A 165 2.28 -11.47 5.14
N ALA A 166 2.77 -11.06 3.97
CA ALA A 166 3.10 -9.67 3.72
C ALA A 166 1.87 -8.75 3.88
N ALA A 167 0.73 -9.12 3.30
CA ALA A 167 -0.55 -8.42 3.45
C ALA A 167 -0.93 -8.24 4.92
N ARG A 168 -0.87 -9.32 5.72
CA ARG A 168 -1.13 -9.27 7.16
C ARG A 168 -0.23 -8.27 7.87
N ARG A 169 1.08 -8.31 7.61
CA ARG A 169 2.04 -7.35 8.20
C ARG A 169 1.66 -5.89 7.87
N ARG A 170 1.17 -5.61 6.66
CA ARG A 170 0.72 -4.25 6.29
C ARG A 170 -0.55 -3.86 7.02
N VAL A 171 -1.50 -4.79 7.18
CA VAL A 171 -2.73 -4.56 7.94
C VAL A 171 -2.41 -4.27 9.41
N GLU A 172 -1.55 -5.06 10.05
CA GLU A 172 -1.17 -4.83 11.44
C GLU A 172 -0.38 -3.52 11.62
N LEU A 173 0.48 -3.15 10.66
CA LEU A 173 1.18 -1.87 10.67
C LEU A 173 0.20 -0.68 10.58
N LEU A 174 -0.76 -0.74 9.65
CA LEU A 174 -1.79 0.28 9.51
C LEU A 174 -2.69 0.34 10.76
N HIS A 175 -3.00 -0.81 11.34
CA HIS A 175 -3.77 -0.91 12.57
C HIS A 175 -3.05 -0.26 13.75
N ALA A 176 -1.75 -0.53 13.91
CA ALA A 176 -0.92 0.09 14.95
C ALA A 176 -0.86 1.62 14.83
N ARG A 177 -1.00 2.18 13.62
CA ARG A 177 -1.05 3.63 13.35
C ARG A 177 -2.47 4.23 13.47
N GLY A 178 -3.46 3.46 13.91
CA GLY A 178 -4.79 3.97 14.28
C GLY A 178 -5.92 3.63 13.31
N LEU A 179 -5.70 2.83 12.27
CA LEU A 179 -6.80 2.33 11.43
C LEU A 179 -7.49 1.11 12.06
N SER A 180 -8.77 0.94 11.76
CA SER A 180 -9.44 -0.34 12.04
C SER A 180 -8.86 -1.43 11.13
N ARG A 181 -8.81 -2.69 11.58
CA ARG A 181 -8.37 -3.81 10.72
C ARG A 181 -9.21 -3.90 9.43
N HIS A 182 -10.51 -3.61 9.54
CA HIS A 182 -11.42 -3.56 8.40
C HIS A 182 -11.01 -2.49 7.38
N ASP A 183 -10.74 -1.28 7.83
CA ASP A 183 -10.33 -0.20 6.93
C ASP A 183 -8.92 -0.40 6.39
N ALA A 184 -8.01 -0.97 7.17
CA ALA A 184 -6.69 -1.35 6.70
C ALA A 184 -6.75 -2.39 5.56
N LEU A 185 -7.64 -3.38 5.67
CA LEU A 185 -7.90 -4.34 4.58
C LEU A 185 -8.48 -3.64 3.34
N ARG A 186 -9.42 -2.69 3.51
CA ARG A 186 -9.97 -1.90 2.40
C ARG A 186 -8.90 -1.08 1.69
N VAL A 187 -8.02 -0.42 2.45
CA VAL A 187 -6.88 0.33 1.91
C VAL A 187 -5.94 -0.58 1.13
N LEU A 188 -5.62 -1.74 1.68
CA LEU A 188 -4.76 -2.72 1.02
C LEU A 188 -5.37 -3.27 -0.27
N ALA A 189 -6.68 -3.54 -0.26
CA ALA A 189 -7.41 -4.02 -1.43
C ALA A 189 -7.45 -2.97 -2.55
N ALA A 190 -7.63 -1.70 -2.18
CA ALA A 190 -7.66 -0.58 -3.11
C ALA A 190 -6.27 -0.23 -3.66
N GLU A 191 -5.22 -0.33 -2.83
CA GLU A 191 -3.83 -0.07 -3.23
C GLU A 191 -2.89 -1.23 -2.87
N PRO A 192 -2.87 -2.30 -3.69
CA PRO A 192 -2.06 -3.49 -3.40
C PRO A 192 -0.56 -3.25 -3.63
N ARG A 193 -0.15 -2.14 -4.28
CA ARG A 193 1.28 -1.79 -4.40
C ARG A 193 1.93 -1.55 -3.04
N THR A 194 1.17 -1.29 -2.00
CA THR A 194 1.67 -1.20 -0.61
C THR A 194 2.44 -2.45 -0.18
N MET A 195 2.10 -3.62 -0.73
CA MET A 195 2.83 -4.87 -0.45
C MET A 195 4.20 -4.94 -1.13
N LEU A 196 4.43 -4.16 -2.18
CA LEU A 196 5.70 -4.12 -2.92
C LEU A 196 6.74 -3.22 -2.25
N TYR A 197 6.32 -2.34 -1.34
CA TYR A 197 7.22 -1.52 -0.54
C TYR A 197 7.67 -2.28 0.70
N SER A 198 8.85 -1.93 1.23
CA SER A 198 9.30 -2.46 2.51
C SER A 198 8.40 -1.92 3.64
N PRO A 199 8.27 -2.65 4.76
CA PRO A 199 7.47 -2.16 5.89
C PRO A 199 8.00 -0.82 6.42
N GLU A 200 9.31 -0.61 6.42
CA GLU A 200 9.95 0.64 6.85
C GLU A 200 9.62 1.80 5.91
N ASP A 201 9.53 1.56 4.61
CA ASP A 201 9.11 2.57 3.64
C ASP A 201 7.63 2.95 3.82
N VAL A 202 6.77 1.98 4.16
CA VAL A 202 5.36 2.25 4.46
C VAL A 202 5.26 3.06 5.76
N GLU A 203 6.03 2.69 6.77
CA GLU A 203 6.10 3.39 8.05
C GLU A 203 6.53 4.85 7.88
N ARG A 204 7.62 5.09 7.14
CA ARG A 204 8.11 6.44 6.80
C ARG A 204 7.04 7.27 6.09
N LYS A 205 6.22 6.67 5.21
CA LYS A 205 5.11 7.37 4.55
C LYS A 205 4.04 7.77 5.54
N LEU A 206 3.72 6.92 6.51
CA LEU A 206 2.71 7.20 7.54
C LEU A 206 3.19 8.30 8.51
N GLU A 207 4.46 8.27 8.90
CA GLU A 207 5.07 9.34 9.70
C GLU A 207 5.02 10.66 8.96
N PHE A 208 5.44 10.69 7.70
CA PHE A 208 5.37 11.91 6.89
C PHE A 208 3.95 12.45 6.73
N LEU A 209 2.96 11.55 6.56
CA LEU A 209 1.55 11.92 6.44
C LEU A 209 1.04 12.64 7.70
N VAL A 210 1.33 12.08 8.88
CA VAL A 210 0.80 12.57 10.16
C VAL A 210 1.62 13.74 10.67
N GLU A 211 2.94 13.58 10.77
CA GLU A 211 3.82 14.54 11.44
C GLU A 211 4.14 15.74 10.56
N THR A 212 4.39 15.51 9.26
CA THR A 212 4.81 16.58 8.36
C THR A 212 3.63 17.22 7.65
N MET A 213 2.72 16.41 7.08
CA MET A 213 1.59 16.95 6.33
C MET A 213 0.38 17.30 7.21
N GLY A 214 0.34 16.84 8.46
CA GLY A 214 -0.75 17.12 9.41
C GLY A 214 -2.07 16.42 9.08
N PHE A 215 -2.05 15.36 8.26
CA PHE A 215 -3.26 14.60 7.93
C PHE A 215 -3.44 13.40 8.86
N GLU A 216 -4.69 13.12 9.20
CA GLU A 216 -5.04 11.90 9.93
C GLU A 216 -4.88 10.65 9.05
N VAL A 217 -4.53 9.52 9.68
CA VAL A 217 -4.36 8.24 8.99
C VAL A 217 -5.68 7.77 8.33
N GLY A 218 -6.83 8.18 8.87
CA GLY A 218 -8.16 7.91 8.30
C GLY A 218 -8.32 8.38 6.84
N TRP A 219 -7.57 9.40 6.42
CA TRP A 219 -7.59 9.86 5.02
C TRP A 219 -7.12 8.81 4.02
N LEU A 220 -6.34 7.81 4.45
CA LEU A 220 -5.89 6.72 3.60
C LEU A 220 -7.04 5.85 3.08
N VAL A 221 -8.17 5.80 3.79
CA VAL A 221 -9.36 5.08 3.32
C VAL A 221 -9.95 5.73 2.07
N GLN A 222 -9.88 7.06 1.98
CA GLN A 222 -10.35 7.83 0.83
C GLN A 222 -9.28 7.93 -0.27
N TYR A 223 -8.01 7.98 0.13
CA TYR A 223 -6.86 8.16 -0.77
C TYR A 223 -5.78 7.09 -0.57
N PRO A 224 -6.09 5.81 -0.81
CA PRO A 224 -5.15 4.71 -0.61
C PRO A 224 -3.95 4.80 -1.56
N GLU A 225 -4.09 5.52 -2.68
CA GLU A 225 -3.05 5.67 -3.70
C GLU A 225 -1.79 6.38 -3.15
N PHE A 226 -1.90 7.06 -1.99
CA PHE A 226 -0.77 7.67 -1.26
C PHE A 226 0.31 6.64 -0.92
N LEU A 227 -0.10 5.44 -0.50
CA LEU A 227 0.84 4.36 -0.15
C LEU A 227 1.48 3.73 -1.40
N GLY A 228 0.84 3.86 -2.56
CA GLY A 228 1.31 3.33 -3.84
C GLY A 228 2.34 4.20 -4.57
N VAL A 229 2.54 5.45 -4.16
CA VAL A 229 3.52 6.36 -4.77
C VAL A 229 4.81 6.44 -3.98
N ASN A 230 5.93 6.78 -4.64
CA ASN A 230 7.22 6.93 -3.97
C ASN A 230 7.28 8.28 -3.22
N LEU A 231 7.62 8.24 -1.93
CA LEU A 231 7.61 9.40 -1.04
C LEU A 231 8.57 10.50 -1.54
N ASP A 232 9.85 10.17 -1.70
CA ASP A 232 10.92 11.12 -1.99
C ASP A 232 10.78 11.76 -3.37
N ARG A 233 10.33 10.96 -4.36
CA ARG A 233 10.23 11.41 -5.75
C ARG A 233 8.93 12.13 -6.08
N TRP A 234 7.85 11.84 -5.35
CA TRP A 234 6.52 12.36 -5.69
C TRP A 234 5.93 13.24 -4.61
N ILE A 235 5.89 12.80 -3.36
CA ILE A 235 5.15 13.48 -2.30
C ILE A 235 5.97 14.64 -1.73
N ILE A 236 7.22 14.42 -1.34
CA ILE A 236 8.08 15.46 -0.71
C ILE A 236 8.22 16.70 -1.60
N PRO A 237 8.56 16.61 -2.91
CA PRO A 237 8.72 17.80 -3.73
C PRO A 237 7.42 18.58 -3.91
N ARG A 238 6.27 17.89 -3.91
CA ARG A 238 4.95 18.53 -3.99
C ARG A 238 4.59 19.22 -2.68
N HIS A 239 4.87 18.57 -1.56
CA HIS A 239 4.65 19.13 -0.24
C HIS A 239 5.46 20.41 -0.05
N ASN A 240 6.75 20.41 -0.38
CA ASN A 240 7.62 21.59 -0.24
C ASN A 240 7.12 22.79 -1.06
N VAL A 241 6.63 22.56 -2.29
CA VAL A 241 6.02 23.62 -3.12
C VAL A 241 4.76 24.16 -2.46
N VAL A 242 3.88 23.27 -1.99
CA VAL A 242 2.62 23.69 -1.36
C VAL A 242 2.88 24.46 -0.07
N GLU A 243 3.81 24.02 0.78
CA GLU A 243 4.18 24.73 2.01
C GLU A 243 4.79 26.11 1.71
N HIS A 244 5.62 26.25 0.68
CA HIS A 244 6.11 27.55 0.24
C HIS A 244 4.98 28.46 -0.24
N LEU A 245 4.04 27.93 -1.03
CA LEU A 245 2.90 28.72 -1.48
C LEU A 245 1.96 29.10 -0.34
N LYS A 246 1.81 28.24 0.69
CA LYS A 246 1.08 28.58 1.91
C LYS A 246 1.73 29.74 2.65
N SER A 247 3.06 29.74 2.81
CA SER A 247 3.76 30.78 3.56
C SER A 247 3.72 32.15 2.87
N VAL A 248 3.70 32.17 1.54
CA VAL A 248 3.59 33.39 0.72
C VAL A 248 2.13 33.84 0.53
N GLY A 249 1.14 33.05 0.97
CA GLY A 249 -0.28 33.33 0.77
C GLY A 249 -0.72 33.20 -0.70
N GLY A 250 0.01 32.42 -1.50
CA GLY A 250 -0.26 32.21 -2.92
C GLY A 250 -1.39 31.22 -3.21
N LEU A 251 -1.93 30.53 -2.19
CA LEU A 251 -3.00 29.57 -2.35
C LEU A 251 -4.36 30.22 -2.05
N GLY A 252 -5.22 30.28 -3.06
CA GLY A 252 -6.60 30.74 -2.90
C GLY A 252 -7.50 29.73 -2.20
N ASP A 253 -7.27 28.43 -2.45
CA ASP A 253 -8.04 27.31 -1.89
C ASP A 253 -7.15 26.35 -1.07
N PRO A 254 -7.70 25.69 -0.05
CA PRO A 254 -6.96 24.70 0.73
C PRO A 254 -6.57 23.50 -0.14
N VAL A 255 -5.28 23.13 -0.08
CA VAL A 255 -4.76 21.99 -0.85
C VAL A 255 -5.14 20.68 -0.16
N GLU A 256 -6.11 19.98 -0.75
CA GLU A 256 -6.51 18.63 -0.34
C GLU A 256 -5.52 17.53 -0.73
N MET A 257 -5.64 16.36 -0.07
CA MET A 257 -4.85 15.15 -0.33
C MET A 257 -4.86 14.72 -1.81
N LYS A 258 -5.99 14.88 -2.51
CA LYS A 258 -6.15 14.53 -3.93
C LYS A 258 -5.09 15.22 -4.81
N HIS A 259 -4.66 16.43 -4.45
CA HIS A 259 -3.68 17.19 -5.22
C HIS A 259 -2.28 16.58 -5.12
N TYR A 260 -1.92 16.02 -3.97
CA TYR A 260 -0.64 15.34 -3.79
C TYR A 260 -0.57 14.01 -4.54
N VAL A 261 -1.68 13.28 -4.62
CA VAL A 261 -1.65 11.88 -5.09
C VAL A 261 -2.17 11.71 -6.51
N ARG A 262 -3.32 12.31 -6.85
CA ARG A 262 -4.01 12.06 -8.13
C ARG A 262 -3.53 12.96 -9.27
N LEU A 263 -2.95 14.12 -8.97
CA LEU A 263 -2.44 14.98 -10.02
C LEU A 263 -1.22 14.35 -10.69
N THR A 264 -1.24 14.33 -12.03
CA THR A 264 -0.03 14.00 -12.79
C THR A 264 1.04 15.06 -12.56
N ARG A 265 2.32 14.68 -12.68
CA ARG A 265 3.44 15.62 -12.48
C ARG A 265 3.30 16.88 -13.35
N ARG A 266 2.82 16.73 -14.60
CA ARG A 266 2.56 17.84 -15.53
C ARG A 266 1.43 18.75 -15.05
N ARG A 267 0.31 18.18 -14.60
CA ARG A 267 -0.80 18.98 -14.07
C ARG A 267 -0.39 19.73 -12.80
N PHE A 268 0.31 19.06 -11.88
CA PHE A 268 0.84 19.71 -10.68
C PHE A 268 1.76 20.88 -11.03
N TYR A 269 2.71 20.66 -11.96
CA TYR A 269 3.62 21.71 -12.40
C TYR A 269 2.88 22.91 -13.00
N ASN A 270 1.93 22.67 -13.91
CA ASN A 270 1.19 23.77 -14.56
C ASN A 270 0.34 24.59 -13.59
N MET A 271 -0.17 23.98 -12.52
CA MET A 271 -1.05 24.66 -11.55
C MET A 271 -0.28 25.33 -10.42
N PHE A 272 0.72 24.67 -9.84
CA PHE A 272 1.41 25.15 -8.63
C PHE A 272 2.81 25.69 -8.89
N VAL A 273 3.46 25.34 -10.00
CA VAL A 273 4.86 25.68 -10.24
C VAL A 273 5.00 26.74 -11.32
N LYS A 274 4.38 26.53 -12.49
CA LYS A 274 4.47 27.46 -13.63
C LYS A 274 4.03 28.90 -13.31
N PRO A 275 2.97 29.14 -12.51
CA PRO A 275 2.59 30.51 -12.16
C PRO A 275 3.58 31.20 -11.20
N TYR A 276 4.43 30.44 -10.51
CA TYR A 276 5.32 30.92 -9.45
C TYR A 276 6.77 30.49 -9.73
N PRO A 277 7.60 31.33 -10.40
CA PRO A 277 8.95 30.93 -10.83
C PRO A 277 9.87 30.51 -9.67
N GLU A 278 9.63 31.01 -8.46
CA GLU A 278 10.35 30.59 -7.25
C GLU A 278 10.15 29.10 -6.93
N CYS A 279 8.95 28.58 -7.20
CA CYS A 279 8.61 27.17 -6.97
C CYS A 279 9.33 26.23 -7.93
N GLU A 280 9.87 26.72 -9.05
CA GLU A 280 10.68 25.89 -9.96
C GLU A 280 11.96 25.41 -9.29
N ARG A 281 12.57 26.23 -8.43
CA ARG A 281 13.77 25.85 -7.67
C ARG A 281 13.46 24.78 -6.64
N ILE A 282 12.29 24.86 -6.01
CA ILE A 282 11.83 23.93 -4.96
C ILE A 282 11.39 22.59 -5.57
N PHE A 283 10.62 22.64 -6.67
CA PHE A 283 10.14 21.45 -7.38
C PHE A 283 11.25 20.77 -8.22
N GLY A 284 12.25 21.55 -8.62
CA GLY A 284 13.24 21.24 -9.65
C GLY A 284 14.52 20.55 -9.20
N GLY A 285 14.62 20.04 -7.98
CA GLY A 285 15.79 19.24 -7.55
C GLY A 285 16.03 17.98 -8.41
N LEU A 286 14.97 17.38 -8.96
CA LEU A 286 15.03 16.13 -9.75
C LEU A 286 14.70 16.31 -11.26
N VAL A 287 14.30 17.50 -11.70
CA VAL A 287 14.11 17.77 -13.14
C VAL A 287 15.46 17.73 -13.86
N ARG A 288 16.54 18.16 -13.18
CA ARG A 288 17.92 17.99 -13.65
C ARG A 288 18.26 16.52 -13.90
N GLU A 289 18.00 15.60 -12.98
CA GLU A 289 18.33 14.17 -13.17
C GLU A 289 17.58 13.51 -14.32
N ARG A 290 16.29 13.85 -14.54
CA ARG A 290 15.51 13.24 -15.62
C ARG A 290 15.81 13.86 -16.98
N ASP A 291 16.06 15.16 -17.04
CA ASP A 291 16.56 15.80 -18.26
C ASP A 291 17.99 15.34 -18.58
N GLU A 292 18.85 15.15 -17.58
CA GLU A 292 20.17 14.54 -17.73
C GLU A 292 20.07 13.08 -18.18
N MET A 293 19.16 12.29 -17.62
CA MET A 293 18.94 10.90 -18.02
C MET A 293 18.24 10.77 -19.39
N ALA A 294 17.36 11.71 -19.76
CA ALA A 294 16.76 11.79 -21.09
C ALA A 294 17.78 12.24 -22.14
N ARG A 295 18.67 13.18 -21.81
CA ARG A 295 19.86 13.55 -22.60
C ARG A 295 20.84 12.38 -22.75
N ARG A 296 20.93 11.48 -21.77
CA ARG A 296 21.73 10.24 -21.87
C ARG A 296 21.06 9.15 -22.72
N ARG A 297 19.73 9.09 -22.76
CA ARG A 297 18.96 8.06 -23.49
C ARG A 297 18.84 8.33 -24.99
N HIS A 298 18.93 9.58 -25.42
CA HIS A 298 18.94 9.95 -26.83
C HIS A 298 20.21 10.77 -27.09
N PRO A 299 21.16 10.30 -27.91
CA PRO A 299 22.29 11.13 -28.30
C PRO A 299 21.75 12.41 -28.94
N ALA A 300 22.05 13.55 -28.32
CA ALA A 300 21.63 14.84 -28.82
C ALA A 300 22.19 15.02 -30.23
N GLY A 301 21.30 15.15 -31.23
CA GLY A 301 21.69 15.40 -32.61
C GLY A 301 21.46 14.27 -33.62
N LEU A 302 20.91 13.11 -33.23
CA LEU A 302 20.53 12.07 -34.22
C LEU A 302 19.56 12.58 -35.28
N TRP A 303 18.61 13.44 -34.92
CA TRP A 303 17.70 14.09 -35.86
C TRP A 303 18.41 15.06 -36.82
N LYS A 304 19.62 15.54 -36.49
CA LYS A 304 20.47 16.33 -37.40
C LYS A 304 21.23 15.45 -38.40
N LEU A 305 21.41 14.17 -38.08
CA LEU A 305 22.01 13.16 -38.98
C LEU A 305 20.97 12.64 -39.99
N PHE A 306 19.69 12.61 -39.62
CA PHE A 306 18.58 12.40 -40.55
C PHE A 306 18.35 13.65 -41.40
N LYS A 307 19.19 13.87 -42.40
CA LYS A 307 18.85 14.76 -43.52
C LYS A 307 18.00 13.94 -44.50
N PRO A 308 16.70 14.23 -44.67
CA PRO A 308 15.91 13.56 -45.70
C PRO A 308 16.60 13.78 -47.05
N ALA A 309 16.69 12.73 -47.87
CA ALA A 309 17.26 12.82 -49.20
C ALA A 309 16.53 13.94 -49.96
N LYS A 310 17.27 14.96 -50.39
CA LYS A 310 16.71 16.02 -51.23
C LYS A 310 16.28 15.35 -52.52
N HIS A 311 14.97 15.19 -52.73
CA HIS A 311 14.46 14.81 -54.05
C HIS A 311 14.74 15.98 -54.98
N GLU A 312 15.54 15.75 -56.01
CA GLU A 312 15.64 16.67 -57.14
C GLU A 312 14.29 16.62 -57.84
N ARG A 313 13.55 17.72 -57.84
CA ARG A 313 12.26 17.79 -58.53
C ARG A 313 12.53 17.59 -60.02
N THR A 314 12.10 16.45 -60.54
CA THR A 314 12.14 16.16 -61.97
C THR A 314 11.17 17.09 -62.69
N GLN A 315 11.42 17.41 -63.96
CA GLN A 315 10.52 18.28 -64.73
C GLN A 315 9.09 17.70 -64.78
N GLU A 316 8.97 16.38 -64.76
CA GLU A 316 7.72 15.64 -64.63
C GLU A 316 6.98 15.91 -63.31
N ASP A 317 7.70 16.00 -62.19
CA ASP A 317 7.09 16.32 -60.87
C ASP A 317 6.50 17.73 -60.87
N VAL A 318 7.17 18.67 -61.54
CA VAL A 318 6.66 20.04 -61.70
C VAL A 318 5.42 20.07 -62.58
N GLN A 319 5.40 19.29 -63.66
CA GLN A 319 4.25 19.20 -64.54
C GLN A 319 3.07 18.50 -63.86
N ASN A 320 3.32 17.45 -63.09
CA ASN A 320 2.32 16.77 -62.27
C ASN A 320 1.74 17.72 -61.22
N MET A 321 2.57 18.48 -60.50
CA MET A 321 2.07 19.51 -59.57
C MET A 321 1.24 20.59 -60.28
N LYS A 322 1.65 21.06 -61.47
CA LYS A 322 0.87 22.03 -62.25
C LYS A 322 -0.46 21.46 -62.73
N SER A 323 -0.49 20.20 -63.15
CA SER A 323 -1.73 19.52 -63.55
C SER A 323 -2.69 19.34 -62.37
N LEU A 324 -2.16 19.04 -61.19
CA LEU A 324 -2.93 18.85 -59.96
C LEU A 324 -3.51 20.17 -59.46
N VAL A 325 -2.73 21.25 -59.50
CA VAL A 325 -3.22 22.61 -59.17
C VAL A 325 -4.19 23.13 -60.24
N GLY A 326 -3.97 22.78 -61.51
CA GLY A 326 -4.88 23.12 -62.61
C GLY A 326 -6.24 22.40 -62.52
N SER A 327 -6.26 21.19 -61.98
CA SER A 327 -7.50 20.40 -61.78
C SER A 327 -8.32 20.84 -60.55
N LEU A 328 -7.78 21.75 -59.74
CA LEU A 328 -8.44 22.32 -58.55
C LEU A 328 -9.08 23.69 -58.84
N LYS A 329 -9.07 24.13 -60.10
CA LYS A 329 -9.83 25.29 -60.60
C LYS A 329 -11.02 24.81 -61.42
#